data_AF-V5HP65-F1
#
_entry.id   AF-V5HP65-F1
#
_cell.length_a   1.000
_cell.length_b   1.000
_cell.length_c   1.000
_cell.angle_alpha   90.00
_cell.angle_beta   90.00
_cell.angle_gamma   90.00
#
_symmetry.space_group_name_H-M   'P 1'
#
loop_
_entity.id
_entity.type
_entity.pdbx_description
1 polymer ?
#
loop_
_entity_poly.entity_id
_entity_poly.type
_entity_poly.pdbx_seq_one_letter_code
_entity_poly.pdbx_strand_id
1 'polypeptide(L)'
;VKTFFFKLHTGTLSVRTYLEERGKFVPWGTMCYTCKLPETVEHVFLHCWEGVYFWDVLQRTIRKDLPLDPHGIRFLATESDDGGPFDLIMLIGLHSLWLSRTARLHNDEDARPARLYFRESISAYVEG
;
A
#
# COMPACT_ATOMS: atom_id res chain seq x y z
N VAL A 1 -8.21 13.50 -22.69
CA VAL A 1 -7.34 14.00 -21.61
C VAL A 1 -6.37 12.88 -21.24
N LYS A 2 -5.05 13.08 -21.37
CA LYS A 2 -4.06 12.09 -20.95
C LYS A 2 -4.03 12.08 -19.44
N THR A 3 -4.73 11.14 -18.83
CA THR A 3 -4.58 10.85 -17.41
C THR A 3 -3.14 10.43 -17.17
N PHE A 4 -2.51 11.02 -16.16
CA PHE A 4 -1.14 10.78 -15.74
C PHE A 4 -1.00 9.39 -15.08
N PHE A 5 -1.65 8.36 -15.66
CA PHE A 5 -1.55 6.97 -15.23
C PHE A 5 -0.17 6.44 -15.62
N PHE A 6 0.85 6.91 -14.90
CA PHE A 6 1.96 6.04 -14.54
C PHE A 6 1.32 4.78 -13.99
N LYS A 7 1.36 3.69 -14.77
CA LYS A 7 0.99 2.35 -14.29
C LYS A 7 1.76 2.14 -12.99
N LEU A 8 1.08 2.18 -11.84
CA LEU A 8 1.69 1.79 -10.59
C LEU A 8 1.93 0.28 -10.71
N HIS A 9 3.15 -0.09 -11.09
CA HIS A 9 3.54 -1.48 -11.29
C HIS A 9 3.74 -2.16 -9.93
N THR A 10 2.67 -2.25 -9.13
CA THR A 10 2.68 -2.93 -7.83
C THR A 10 3.14 -4.39 -7.96
N GLY A 11 2.94 -5.02 -9.12
CA GLY A 11 3.41 -6.38 -9.44
C GLY A 11 4.93 -6.56 -9.52
N THR A 12 5.74 -5.48 -9.42
CA THR A 12 7.20 -5.58 -9.31
C THR A 12 7.73 -5.24 -7.93
N LEU A 13 6.84 -5.07 -6.94
CA LEU A 13 7.25 -4.84 -5.57
C LEU A 13 7.92 -6.09 -5.01
N SER A 14 8.96 -5.89 -4.21
CA SER A 14 9.73 -6.95 -3.57
C SER A 14 8.99 -7.60 -2.40
N VAL A 15 7.74 -7.98 -2.61
CA VAL A 15 7.00 -8.85 -1.69
C VAL A 15 7.63 -10.25 -1.69
N ARG A 16 7.43 -11.01 -0.62
CA ARG A 16 8.14 -12.28 -0.44
C ARG A 16 7.90 -13.29 -1.58
N THR A 17 6.66 -13.44 -2.04
CA THR A 17 6.36 -14.39 -3.14
C THR A 17 7.07 -13.98 -4.43
N TYR A 18 7.11 -12.67 -4.73
CA TYR A 18 7.82 -12.13 -5.89
C TYR A 18 9.34 -12.39 -5.82
N LEU A 19 9.93 -12.26 -4.63
CA LEU A 19 11.35 -12.54 -4.42
C LEU A 19 11.67 -14.03 -4.65
N GLU A 20 10.83 -14.93 -4.12
CA GLU A 20 10.98 -16.38 -4.31
C GLU A 20 10.85 -16.77 -5.79
N GLU A 21 9.84 -16.24 -6.51
CA GLU A 21 9.65 -16.46 -7.96
C GLU A 21 10.87 -16.02 -8.79
N ARG A 22 11.64 -15.05 -8.30
CA ARG A 22 12.87 -14.56 -8.94
C ARG A 22 14.14 -15.26 -8.46
N GLY A 23 14.00 -16.33 -7.69
CA GLY A 23 15.12 -17.10 -7.15
C GLY A 23 15.95 -16.33 -6.11
N LYS A 24 15.38 -15.30 -5.49
CA LYS A 24 16.03 -14.57 -4.39
C LYS A 24 15.82 -15.34 -3.09
N PHE A 25 16.82 -15.26 -2.21
CA PHE A 25 16.69 -15.82 -0.86
C PHE A 25 15.66 -15.02 -0.06
N VAL A 26 14.64 -15.69 0.45
CA VAL A 26 13.59 -15.10 1.29
C VAL A 26 13.71 -15.65 2.71
N PRO A 27 14.29 -14.89 3.65
CA PRO A 27 14.42 -15.36 5.02
C PRO A 27 13.03 -15.57 5.63
N TRP A 28 12.84 -16.70 6.33
CA TRP A 28 11.57 -17.07 6.98
C TRP A 28 10.41 -17.42 6.01
N GLY A 29 10.72 -17.69 4.74
CA GLY A 29 9.75 -18.17 3.74
C GLY A 29 8.82 -17.07 3.21
N THR A 30 7.80 -17.46 2.44
CA THR A 30 6.93 -16.52 1.73
C THR A 30 5.67 -16.09 2.47
N MET A 31 5.49 -16.56 3.70
CA MET A 31 4.30 -16.28 4.49
C MET A 31 4.38 -14.93 5.21
N CYS A 32 3.29 -14.18 5.19
CA CYS A 32 3.11 -12.98 6.00
C CYS A 32 3.18 -13.34 7.48
N TYR A 33 3.99 -12.61 8.26
CA TYR A 33 4.18 -12.89 9.68
C TYR A 33 2.89 -12.81 10.51
N THR A 34 1.98 -11.91 10.12
CA THR A 34 0.74 -11.64 10.87
C THR A 34 -0.38 -12.59 10.45
N CYS A 35 -0.61 -12.74 9.14
CA CYS A 35 -1.76 -13.49 8.63
C CYS A 35 -1.48 -14.96 8.32
N LYS A 36 -0.20 -15.38 8.27
CA LYS A 36 0.22 -16.73 7.89
C LYS A 36 -0.28 -17.20 6.52
N LEU A 37 -0.50 -16.24 5.61
CA LEU A 37 -0.85 -16.47 4.21
C LEU A 37 0.33 -16.06 3.30
N PRO A 38 0.41 -16.57 2.07
CA PRO A 38 1.41 -16.11 1.10
C PRO A 38 1.37 -14.58 0.96
N GLU A 39 2.52 -13.95 1.13
CA GLU A 39 2.65 -12.50 1.08
C GLU A 39 2.78 -12.02 -0.38
N THR A 40 1.62 -11.90 -1.03
CA THR A 40 1.48 -11.26 -2.34
C THR A 40 1.24 -9.75 -2.22
N VAL A 41 1.23 -9.06 -3.35
CA VAL A 41 0.91 -7.62 -3.45
C VAL A 41 -0.51 -7.35 -2.94
N GLU A 42 -1.48 -8.14 -3.38
CA GLU A 42 -2.88 -8.05 -2.95
C GLU A 42 -3.00 -8.37 -1.46
N HIS A 43 -2.25 -9.36 -0.97
CA HIS A 43 -2.22 -9.63 0.46
C HIS A 43 -1.70 -8.44 1.25
N VAL A 44 -0.57 -7.87 0.86
CA VAL A 44 0.04 -6.73 1.57
C VAL A 44 -0.89 -5.52 1.60
N PHE A 45 -1.45 -5.15 0.45
CA PHE A 45 -2.22 -3.91 0.34
C PHE A 45 -3.69 -4.04 0.70
N LEU A 46 -4.33 -5.17 0.44
CA LEU A 46 -5.79 -5.30 0.56
C LEU A 46 -6.22 -6.25 1.68
N HIS A 47 -5.52 -7.38 1.85
CA HIS A 47 -6.05 -8.47 2.70
C HIS A 47 -5.31 -8.66 4.02
N CYS A 48 -4.16 -8.05 4.21
CA CYS A 48 -3.50 -8.05 5.50
C CYS A 48 -4.29 -7.19 6.49
N TRP A 49 -4.33 -7.60 7.76
CA TRP A 49 -4.89 -6.82 8.87
C TRP A 49 -4.50 -5.34 8.87
N GLU A 50 -3.23 -5.04 8.58
CA GLU A 50 -2.76 -3.66 8.51
C GLU A 50 -3.38 -2.87 7.35
N GLY A 51 -3.48 -3.49 6.16
CA GLY A 51 -4.12 -2.90 4.99
C GLY A 51 -5.62 -2.70 5.22
N VAL A 52 -6.32 -3.75 5.65
CA VAL A 52 -7.77 -3.71 5.93
C VAL A 52 -8.09 -2.59 6.93
N TYR A 53 -7.38 -2.55 8.06
CA TYR A 53 -7.62 -1.54 9.09
C TYR A 53 -7.30 -0.12 8.60
N PHE A 54 -6.18 0.05 7.90
CA PHE A 54 -5.77 1.35 7.38
C PHE A 54 -6.81 1.91 6.42
N TRP A 55 -7.24 1.10 5.45
CA TRP A 55 -8.20 1.53 4.44
C TRP A 55 -9.58 1.80 5.01
N ASP A 56 -10.08 0.94 5.91
CA ASP A 56 -11.39 1.14 6.55
C ASP A 56 -11.45 2.47 7.32
N VAL A 57 -10.40 2.77 8.09
CA VAL A 57 -10.28 4.05 8.81
C VAL A 57 -10.18 5.22 7.82
N LEU A 58 -9.37 5.09 6.77
CA LEU A 58 -9.17 6.17 5.79
C LEU A 58 -10.46 6.49 5.05
N GLN A 59 -11.14 5.50 4.45
CA GLN A 59 -12.38 5.68 3.70
C GLN A 59 -13.48 6.33 4.56
N ARG A 60 -13.62 5.93 5.82
CA ARG A 60 -14.57 6.54 6.76
C ARG A 60 -14.21 7.99 7.09
N THR A 61 -12.91 8.29 7.20
CA THR A 61 -12.42 9.63 7.52
C THR A 61 -12.68 10.59 6.36
N ILE A 62 -12.41 10.17 5.11
CA ILE A 62 -12.61 11.00 3.91
C ILE A 62 -14.03 10.90 3.33
N ARG A 63 -14.88 10.01 3.89
CA ARG A 63 -16.25 9.71 3.43
C ARG A 63 -16.32 9.38 1.94
N LYS A 64 -15.34 8.62 1.43
CA LYS A 64 -15.26 8.21 0.02
C LYS A 64 -14.92 6.74 -0.10
N ASP A 65 -15.62 6.07 -1.00
CA ASP A 65 -15.27 4.71 -1.40
C ASP A 65 -14.12 4.72 -2.40
N LEU A 66 -12.99 4.14 -1.99
CA LEU A 66 -11.81 3.99 -2.81
C LEU A 66 -11.86 2.64 -3.55
N PRO A 67 -11.29 2.53 -4.76
CA PRO A 67 -11.26 1.29 -5.52
C PRO A 67 -10.23 0.32 -4.93
N LEU A 68 -10.60 -0.37 -3.85
CA LEU A 68 -9.75 -1.30 -3.10
C LEU A 68 -9.85 -2.73 -3.63
N ASP A 69 -9.57 -2.87 -4.91
CA ASP A 69 -9.50 -4.14 -5.62
C ASP A 69 -8.16 -4.26 -6.38
N PRO A 70 -7.77 -5.45 -6.86
CA PRO A 70 -6.50 -5.62 -7.57
C PRO A 70 -6.29 -4.70 -8.77
N HIS A 71 -7.36 -4.31 -9.47
CA HIS A 71 -7.30 -3.36 -10.57
C HIS A 71 -7.12 -1.93 -10.02
N GLY A 72 -7.90 -1.55 -9.01
CA GLY A 72 -7.82 -0.25 -8.36
C GLY A 72 -6.44 0.06 -7.77
N ILE A 73 -5.83 -0.87 -7.03
CA ILE A 73 -4.47 -0.65 -6.47
C ILE A 73 -3.36 -0.64 -7.52
N ARG A 74 -3.60 -1.23 -8.70
CA ARG A 74 -2.62 -1.30 -9.79
C ARG A 74 -2.68 -0.09 -10.71
N PHE A 75 -3.86 0.49 -10.89
CA PHE A 75 -4.09 1.57 -11.84
C PHE A 75 -4.54 2.88 -11.20
N LEU A 76 -4.72 2.93 -9.88
CA LEU A 76 -5.28 4.08 -9.17
C LEU A 76 -6.56 4.59 -9.85
N ALA A 77 -7.50 3.68 -10.09
CA ALA A 77 -8.72 3.94 -10.84
C ALA A 77 -9.76 4.75 -10.03
N THR A 78 -9.31 5.81 -9.35
CA THR A 78 -10.19 6.75 -8.64
C THR A 78 -10.89 7.65 -9.65
N GLU A 79 -12.19 7.80 -9.53
CA GLU A 79 -12.94 8.75 -10.34
C GLU A 79 -12.50 10.18 -9.99
N SER A 80 -12.08 10.93 -11.00
CA SER A 80 -11.66 12.33 -10.86
C SER A 80 -12.83 13.30 -10.74
N ASP A 81 -14.07 12.81 -10.81
CA ASP A 81 -15.28 13.64 -10.92
C ASP A 81 -15.70 14.26 -9.58
N ASP A 82 -15.16 13.78 -8.46
CA ASP A 82 -15.51 14.28 -7.11
C ASP A 82 -14.67 15.49 -6.65
N GLY A 83 -13.82 16.04 -7.52
CA GLY A 83 -13.08 17.28 -7.25
C GLY A 83 -11.97 17.20 -6.18
N GLY A 84 -11.72 16.02 -5.59
CA GLY A 84 -10.66 15.78 -4.61
C GLY A 84 -9.46 15.00 -5.16
N PRO A 85 -8.25 15.16 -4.60
CA PRO A 85 -7.03 14.44 -5.02
C PRO A 85 -7.00 13.00 -4.46
N PHE A 86 -8.05 12.21 -4.76
CA PHE A 86 -8.22 10.86 -4.22
C PHE A 86 -7.20 9.86 -4.75
N ASP A 87 -6.74 10.07 -5.99
CA ASP A 87 -5.61 9.35 -6.60
C ASP A 87 -4.34 9.51 -5.77
N LEU A 88 -4.03 10.75 -5.37
CA LEU A 88 -2.87 11.08 -4.55
C LEU A 88 -3.01 10.50 -3.14
N ILE A 89 -4.19 10.63 -2.51
CA ILE A 89 -4.47 10.04 -1.20
C ILE A 89 -4.27 8.54 -1.24
N MET A 90 -4.79 7.87 -2.27
CA MET A 90 -4.65 6.43 -2.45
C MET A 90 -3.19 6.04 -2.70
N LEU A 91 -2.44 6.80 -3.52
CA LEU A 91 -1.02 6.59 -3.77
C LEU A 91 -0.19 6.69 -2.48
N ILE A 92 -0.41 7.74 -1.68
CA ILE A 92 0.28 7.93 -0.41
C ILE A 92 -0.09 6.81 0.57
N GLY A 93 -1.35 6.35 0.56
CA GLY A 93 -1.80 5.21 1.35
C GLY A 93 -1.09 3.91 0.98
N LEU A 94 -1.01 3.59 -0.31
CA LEU A 94 -0.27 2.42 -0.81
C LEU A 94 1.22 2.50 -0.46
N HIS A 95 1.83 3.67 -0.63
CA HIS A 95 3.22 3.89 -0.25
C HIS A 95 3.44 3.71 1.26
N SER A 96 2.52 4.18 2.09
CA SER A 96 2.61 4.06 3.55
C SER A 96 2.49 2.61 4.03
N LEU A 97 1.61 1.84 3.41
CA LEU A 97 1.51 0.39 3.64
C LEU A 97 2.81 -0.30 3.23
N TRP A 98 3.36 0.06 2.07
CA TRP A 98 4.63 -0.48 1.60
C TRP A 98 5.77 -0.19 2.58
N LEU A 99 5.94 1.07 3.00
CA LEU A 99 6.97 1.46 3.97
C LEU A 99 6.87 0.68 5.27
N SER A 100 5.67 0.57 5.85
CA SER A 100 5.46 -0.23 7.07
C SER A 100 5.88 -1.68 6.87
N ARG A 101 5.52 -2.29 5.74
CA ARG A 101 5.95 -3.66 5.44
C ARG A 101 7.45 -3.80 5.30
N THR A 102 8.07 -2.91 4.54
CA THR A 102 9.51 -2.94 4.31
C THR A 102 10.28 -2.75 5.61
N ALA A 103 9.85 -1.83 6.47
CA ALA A 103 10.48 -1.62 7.78
C ALA A 103 10.40 -2.86 8.67
N ARG A 104 9.25 -3.55 8.67
CA ARG A 104 9.10 -4.83 9.40
C ARG A 104 9.91 -5.97 8.80
N LEU A 105 10.09 -6.00 7.47
CA LEU A 105 10.90 -7.00 6.79
C LEU A 105 12.40 -6.82 7.12
N HIS A 106 12.87 -5.58 7.14
CA HIS A 106 14.26 -5.25 7.47
C HIS A 106 14.55 -5.24 8.98
N ASN A 107 13.52 -5.41 9.81
CA ASN A 107 13.62 -5.33 11.26
C ASN A 107 14.20 -3.97 11.71
N ASP A 108 13.72 -2.90 11.10
CA ASP A 108 14.11 -1.54 11.44
C ASP A 108 13.68 -1.22 12.88
N GLU A 109 14.55 -0.56 13.66
CA GLU A 109 14.28 -0.20 15.06
C GLU A 109 13.07 0.74 15.19
N ASP A 110 12.84 1.59 14.18
CA ASP A 110 11.71 2.52 14.10
C ASP A 110 10.60 2.00 13.14
N ALA A 111 10.37 0.69 13.11
CA ALA A 111 9.27 0.12 12.33
C ALA A 111 7.91 0.58 12.89
N ARG A 112 7.18 1.35 12.07
CA ARG A 112 5.93 2.02 12.46
C ARG A 112 4.73 1.49 11.67
N PRO A 113 3.51 1.56 12.23
CA PRO A 113 2.31 1.19 11.49
C PRO A 113 2.03 2.18 10.35
N ALA A 114 1.41 1.70 9.26
CA ALA A 114 1.15 2.48 8.04
C ALA A 114 0.49 3.85 8.28
N ARG A 115 -0.40 3.97 9.28
CA ARG A 115 -1.05 5.25 9.62
C ARG A 115 -0.06 6.37 9.99
N LEU A 116 1.08 6.05 10.58
CA LEU A 116 2.08 7.05 10.99
C LEU A 116 2.86 7.53 9.76
N TYR A 117 3.32 6.61 8.90
CA TYR A 117 3.92 6.96 7.62
C TYR A 117 2.98 7.80 6.75
N PHE A 118 1.69 7.47 6.75
CA PHE A 118 0.67 8.24 6.02
C PHE A 118 0.55 9.66 6.55
N ARG A 119 0.40 9.82 7.87
CA ARG A 119 0.31 11.15 8.50
C ARG A 119 1.54 12.01 8.18
N GLU A 120 2.73 11.43 8.28
CA GLU A 120 3.98 12.14 7.98
C GLU A 120 4.08 12.54 6.51
N SER A 121 3.74 11.63 5.60
CA SER A 121 3.75 11.90 4.16
C SER A 121 2.78 13.00 3.78
N ILE A 122 1.58 13.01 4.38
CA ILE A 122 0.58 14.06 4.15
C ILE A 122 1.04 15.40 4.75
N SER A 123 1.59 15.42 5.97
CA SER A 123 2.11 16.66 6.58
C SER A 123 3.20 17.26 5.70
N ALA A 124 4.17 16.44 5.27
CA ALA A 124 5.27 16.87 4.41
C ALA A 124 4.79 17.38 3.05
N TYR A 125 3.74 16.78 2.48
CA TYR A 125 3.15 17.23 1.22
C TYR A 125 2.41 18.57 1.35
N VAL A 126 1.76 18.83 2.50
CA VAL A 126 1.01 20.07 2.74
C VAL A 126 1.94 21.24 3.12
N GLU A 127 3.05 20.94 3.79
CA GLU A 127 4.03 21.94 4.25
C GLU A 127 5.08 22.31 3.20
N GLY A 128 5.25 21.50 2.15
CA GLY A 128 6.20 21.72 1.05
C GLY A 128 5.63 22.54 -0.09
#